data_AF-A0A1G1LER4-F1
#
_entry.id   AF-A0A1G1LER4-F1
#
_cell.length_a   1.000
_cell.length_b   1.000
_cell.length_c   1.000
_cell.angle_alpha   90.00
_cell.angle_beta   90.00
_cell.angle_gamma   90.00
#
_symmetry.space_group_name_H-M   'P 1'
#
loop_
_entity.id
_entity.type
_entity.pdbx_description
1 polymer ?
#
loop_
_entity_poly.entity_id
_entity_poly.type
_entity_poly.pdbx_seq_one_letter_code
_entity_poly.pdbx_strand_id
1 'polypeptide(L)'
;MKKTGRLVVADTSWKTCGVSAEIAALVAEKAFEYLKAPIQRVTLPEASAPTSVTLEKAFYPGPLDIISAVKRTMEKEAKRLVPVFESNLAGRVSYEKEFTGLFHEKEFLGPF
;
A
#
# COMPACT_ATOMS: atom_id res chain seq x y z
N MET A 1 -4.54 18.56 -7.13
CA MET A 1 -3.18 18.16 -6.68
C MET A 1 -2.27 19.32 -6.29
N LYS A 2 -2.28 20.45 -7.00
CA LYS A 2 -1.38 21.60 -6.77
C LYS A 2 -1.22 22.07 -5.30
N LYS A 3 -2.28 21.98 -4.49
CA LYS A 3 -2.24 22.36 -3.06
C LYS A 3 -1.58 21.31 -2.16
N THR A 4 -2.01 20.05 -2.24
CA THR A 4 -1.59 18.98 -1.30
C THR A 4 -0.36 18.21 -1.77
N GLY A 5 -0.22 18.06 -3.08
CA GLY A 5 0.79 17.22 -3.75
C GLY A 5 0.70 15.73 -3.41
N ARG A 6 -0.44 15.25 -2.92
CA ARG A 6 -0.64 13.86 -2.50
C ARG A 6 -2.01 13.37 -2.96
N LEU A 7 -2.09 12.08 -3.28
CA LEU A 7 -3.32 11.45 -3.76
C LEU A 7 -3.49 10.06 -3.14
N VAL A 8 -4.69 9.83 -2.61
CA VAL A 8 -5.21 8.52 -2.23
C VAL A 8 -6.54 8.34 -2.95
N VAL A 9 -6.73 7.19 -3.62
CA VAL A 9 -7.99 6.84 -4.29
C VAL A 9 -8.58 5.62 -3.59
N ALA A 10 -9.82 5.75 -3.11
CA ALA A 10 -10.59 4.63 -2.57
C ALA A 10 -11.65 4.21 -3.60
N ASP A 11 -11.68 2.94 -3.96
CA ASP A 11 -12.54 2.38 -5.00
C ASP A 11 -13.05 1.00 -4.56
N THR A 12 -14.31 0.70 -4.85
CA THR A 12 -14.97 -0.57 -4.52
C THR A 12 -14.76 -1.64 -5.58
N SER A 13 -13.91 -1.37 -6.56
CA SER A 13 -13.53 -2.32 -7.61
C SER A 13 -12.24 -3.07 -7.24
N TRP A 14 -11.88 -4.07 -8.05
CA TRP A 14 -10.55 -4.67 -7.99
C TRP A 14 -9.46 -3.65 -8.30
N LYS A 15 -8.25 -3.95 -7.84
CA LYS A 15 -7.08 -3.09 -8.03
C LYS A 15 -6.67 -3.01 -9.50
N THR A 16 -6.82 -4.11 -10.21
CA THR A 16 -6.41 -4.27 -11.60
C THR A 16 -7.54 -3.82 -12.52
N CYS A 17 -7.21 -2.99 -13.52
CA CYS A 17 -8.16 -2.46 -14.49
C CYS A 17 -9.41 -1.76 -13.91
N GLY A 18 -9.36 -1.34 -12.64
CA GLY A 18 -10.43 -0.56 -12.00
C GLY A 18 -10.33 0.94 -12.24
N VAL A 19 -11.35 1.68 -11.82
CA VAL A 19 -11.41 3.16 -11.96
C VAL A 19 -10.22 3.82 -11.26
N SER A 20 -9.81 3.28 -10.10
CA SER A 20 -8.62 3.77 -9.39
C SER A 20 -7.33 3.68 -10.20
N ALA A 21 -7.20 2.71 -11.12
CA ALA A 21 -6.03 2.57 -11.98
C ALA A 21 -6.00 3.67 -13.05
N GLU A 22 -7.14 3.95 -13.67
CA GLU A 22 -7.28 5.01 -14.68
C GLU A 22 -7.02 6.40 -14.09
N ILE A 23 -7.58 6.68 -12.91
CA ILE A 23 -7.30 7.94 -12.20
C ILE A 23 -5.81 8.08 -11.92
N ALA A 24 -5.15 7.01 -11.48
CA ALA A 24 -3.72 7.04 -11.19
C ALA A 24 -2.88 7.26 -12.47
N ALA A 25 -3.24 6.64 -13.59
CA ALA A 25 -2.59 6.83 -14.88
C ALA A 25 -2.74 8.28 -15.38
N LEU A 26 -3.96 8.81 -15.41
CA LEU A 26 -4.23 10.20 -15.84
C LEU A 26 -3.47 11.22 -14.99
N VAL A 27 -3.37 10.97 -13.69
CA VAL A 27 -2.62 11.83 -12.78
C VAL A 27 -1.12 11.75 -13.04
N ALA A 28 -0.59 10.55 -13.25
CA ALA A 28 0.81 10.36 -13.57
C ALA A 28 1.17 11.00 -14.94
N GLU A 29 0.24 11.04 -15.88
CA GLU A 29 0.47 11.71 -17.18
C GLU A 29 0.40 13.24 -17.07
N LYS A 30 -0.63 13.77 -16.39
CA LYS A 30 -0.98 15.20 -16.47
C LYS A 30 -0.50 16.04 -15.29
N ALA A 31 -0.13 15.40 -14.19
CA ALA A 31 0.10 16.09 -12.91
C ALA A 31 1.26 15.50 -12.09
N PHE A 32 2.18 14.76 -12.72
CA PHE A 32 3.34 14.14 -12.06
C PHE A 32 4.19 15.16 -11.29
N GLU A 33 4.42 16.33 -11.86
CA GLU A 33 5.22 17.41 -11.25
C GLU A 33 4.68 17.88 -9.88
N TYR A 34 3.38 17.70 -9.62
CA TYR A 34 2.77 18.10 -8.35
C TYR A 34 2.87 17.02 -7.27
N LEU A 35 3.23 15.77 -7.62
CA LEU A 35 3.27 14.66 -6.67
C LEU A 35 4.51 14.73 -5.78
N LYS A 36 4.26 14.83 -4.47
CA LYS A 36 5.26 14.81 -3.39
C LYS A 36 5.43 13.41 -2.79
N ALA A 37 4.56 12.46 -3.14
CA ALA A 37 4.58 11.08 -2.68
C ALA A 37 3.89 10.16 -3.72
N PRO A 38 4.17 8.84 -3.72
CA PRO A 38 3.50 7.89 -4.59
C PRO A 38 1.97 7.87 -4.38
N ILE A 39 1.22 7.72 -5.47
CA ILE A 39 -0.24 7.57 -5.43
C ILE A 39 -0.58 6.28 -4.67
N GLN A 40 -1.45 6.38 -3.66
CA GLN A 40 -1.98 5.21 -2.96
C GLN A 40 -3.37 4.85 -3.47
N ARG A 41 -3.66 3.56 -3.57
CA ARG A 41 -4.97 3.05 -3.99
C ARG A 41 -5.48 2.06 -2.94
N VAL A 42 -6.68 2.30 -2.44
CA VAL A 42 -7.41 1.44 -1.50
C VAL A 42 -8.53 0.81 -2.29
N THR A 43 -8.40 -0.49 -2.57
CA THR A 43 -9.29 -1.23 -3.47
C THR A 43 -9.58 -2.60 -2.89
N LEU A 44 -10.54 -3.31 -3.48
CA LEU A 44 -10.74 -4.72 -3.17
C LEU A 44 -9.51 -5.56 -3.56
N PRO A 45 -9.24 -6.67 -2.85
CA PRO A 45 -8.26 -7.65 -3.27
C PRO A 45 -8.73 -8.38 -4.54
N GLU A 46 -7.78 -8.94 -5.30
CA GLU A 46 -8.02 -9.71 -6.53
C GLU A 46 -8.60 -11.10 -6.20
N ALA A 47 -9.82 -11.13 -5.69
CA ALA A 47 -10.52 -12.35 -5.31
C ALA A 47 -12.04 -12.17 -5.49
N SER A 48 -12.74 -13.29 -5.62
CA SER A 48 -14.21 -13.30 -5.57
C SER A 48 -14.71 -12.94 -4.16
N ALA A 49 -15.86 -12.28 -4.11
CA ALA A 49 -16.47 -11.91 -2.84
C ALA A 49 -16.76 -13.16 -1.98
N PRO A 50 -16.25 -13.21 -0.75
CA PRO A 50 -16.44 -14.37 0.12
C PRO A 50 -17.82 -14.34 0.80
N THR A 51 -18.36 -15.51 1.12
CA THR A 51 -19.63 -15.65 1.87
C THR A 51 -19.42 -15.74 3.39
N SER A 52 -18.18 -16.02 3.83
CA SER A 52 -17.86 -16.11 5.27
C SER A 52 -17.67 -14.73 5.87
N VAL A 53 -18.34 -14.45 6.99
CA VAL A 53 -18.26 -13.17 7.73
C VAL A 53 -16.82 -12.81 8.10
N THR A 54 -16.00 -13.80 8.45
CA THR A 54 -14.59 -13.56 8.80
C THR A 54 -13.78 -13.09 7.59
N LEU A 55 -14.04 -13.67 6.41
CA LEU A 55 -13.37 -13.30 5.18
C LEU A 55 -13.90 -11.98 4.61
N GLU A 56 -15.19 -11.69 4.79
CA GLU A 56 -15.81 -10.43 4.38
C GLU A 56 -15.11 -9.22 5.01
N LYS A 57 -14.81 -9.30 6.31
CA LYS A 57 -14.06 -8.26 7.04
C LYS A 57 -12.66 -8.01 6.50
N ALA A 58 -12.02 -9.04 5.92
CA ALA A 58 -10.71 -8.92 5.31
C ALA A 58 -10.79 -8.49 3.83
N PHE A 59 -11.91 -8.76 3.17
CA PHE A 59 -12.13 -8.48 1.76
C PHE A 59 -12.49 -7.01 1.49
N TYR A 60 -13.31 -6.40 2.34
CA TYR A 60 -13.75 -5.01 2.19
C TYR A 60 -12.86 -4.05 3.00
N PRO A 61 -12.10 -3.15 2.33
CA PRO A 61 -11.31 -2.14 3.02
C PRO A 61 -12.17 -1.23 3.89
N GLY A 62 -11.71 -0.97 5.10
CA GLY A 62 -12.38 -0.12 6.08
C GLY A 62 -11.74 1.27 6.23
N PRO A 63 -12.25 2.07 7.20
CA PRO A 63 -11.71 3.39 7.49
C PRO A 63 -10.23 3.38 7.88
N LEU A 64 -9.78 2.33 8.59
CA LEU A 64 -8.40 2.18 9.03
C LEU A 64 -7.43 1.99 7.86
N ASP A 65 -7.86 1.34 6.77
CA ASP A 65 -7.06 1.14 5.57
C ASP A 65 -6.85 2.47 4.84
N ILE A 66 -7.89 3.31 4.78
CA ILE A 66 -7.82 4.66 4.21
C ILE A 66 -6.87 5.54 5.02
N ILE A 67 -7.02 5.55 6.35
CA ILE A 67 -6.14 6.31 7.25
C ILE A 67 -4.69 5.86 7.07
N SER A 68 -4.46 4.54 7.01
CA SER A 68 -3.13 3.97 6.80
C SER A 68 -2.55 4.36 5.44
N ALA A 69 -3.36 4.36 4.38
CA ALA A 69 -2.95 4.83 3.05
C ALA A 69 -2.58 6.31 3.05
N VAL A 70 -3.37 7.16 3.72
CA VAL A 70 -3.05 8.59 3.87
C VAL A 70 -1.76 8.78 4.64
N LYS A 71 -1.56 8.08 5.76
CA LYS A 71 -0.30 8.14 6.54
C LYS A 71 0.92 7.78 5.70
N ARG A 72 0.84 6.72 4.88
CA ARG A 72 1.91 6.35 3.93
C ARG A 72 2.28 7.47 2.95
N THR A 73 1.33 8.33 2.57
CA THR A 73 1.64 9.51 1.72
C THR A 73 2.26 10.68 2.48
N MET A 74 2.12 10.70 3.81
CA MET A 74 2.62 11.78 4.66
C MET A 74 4.02 11.48 5.21
N GLU A 75 4.37 10.21 5.38
CA GLU A 75 5.69 9.78 5.84
C GLU A 75 6.76 10.07 4.76
N LYS A 76 7.86 10.71 5.16
CA LYS A 76 8.93 11.21 4.26
C LYS A 76 9.84 10.12 3.70
N GLU A 77 9.75 8.88 4.19
CA GLU A 77 10.52 7.74 3.71
C GLU A 77 9.55 6.65 3.28
N ALA A 78 9.53 6.33 1.98
CA ALA A 78 8.89 5.13 1.49
C ALA A 78 9.71 3.92 1.95
N LYS A 79 9.56 3.53 3.22
CA LYS A 79 10.12 2.27 3.74
C LYS A 79 9.39 1.12 3.06
N ARG A 80 10.09 0.45 2.13
CA ARG A 80 9.58 -0.74 1.48
C ARG A 80 9.57 -1.86 2.52
N LEU A 81 8.40 -2.30 2.96
CA LEU A 81 8.28 -3.52 3.73
C LEU A 81 8.31 -4.69 2.75
N VAL A 82 9.38 -5.47 2.80
CA VAL A 82 9.52 -6.69 2.00
C VAL A 82 9.11 -7.89 2.85
N PRO A 83 8.24 -8.78 2.35
CA PRO A 83 7.95 -10.02 3.03
C PRO A 83 9.19 -10.91 2.96
N VAL A 84 9.76 -11.25 4.11
CA VAL A 84 10.84 -12.26 4.19
C VAL A 84 10.19 -13.58 4.56
N PHE A 85 10.26 -14.54 3.64
CA PHE A 85 9.81 -15.89 3.91
C PHE A 85 10.94 -16.67 4.57
N GLU A 86 10.97 -16.70 5.90
CA GLU A 86 11.82 -17.64 6.63
C GLU A 86 11.16 -19.02 6.64
N SER A 87 11.87 -20.04 6.19
CA SER A 87 11.42 -21.43 6.06
C SER A 87 11.32 -22.17 7.39
N ASN A 88 10.85 -21.52 8.45
CA ASN A 88 10.77 -22.10 9.78
C ASN A 88 9.36 -22.66 9.99
N LEU A 89 9.29 -23.88 10.56
CA LEU A 89 8.12 -24.76 10.70
C LEU A 89 6.87 -24.14 11.40
N ALA A 90 6.93 -22.87 11.81
CA ALA A 90 5.89 -22.14 12.55
C ALA A 90 5.09 -21.13 11.72
N GLY A 91 5.36 -20.97 10.41
CA GLY A 91 4.50 -20.22 9.48
C GLY A 91 4.24 -18.74 9.82
N ARG A 92 5.09 -18.11 10.65
CA ARG A 92 4.98 -16.68 10.97
C ARG A 92 5.61 -15.87 9.85
N VAL A 93 4.84 -14.97 9.24
CA VAL A 93 5.34 -14.03 8.24
C VAL A 93 5.99 -12.86 8.98
N SER A 94 7.29 -12.68 8.78
CA SER A 94 8.09 -11.56 9.30
C SER A 94 8.21 -10.47 8.22
N TYR A 95 8.24 -9.20 8.63
CA TYR A 95 8.44 -8.06 7.73
C TYR A 95 9.80 -7.40 7.99
N GLU A 96 10.64 -7.27 6.97
CA GLU A 96 11.87 -6.46 7.06
C GLU A 96 11.67 -5.09 6.39
N LYS A 97 12.34 -4.06 6.95
CA LYS A 97 12.42 -2.73 6.36
C LYS A 97 13.60 -2.71 5.40
N GLU A 98 13.35 -2.59 4.10
CA GLU A 98 14.39 -2.33 3.12
C GLU A 98 14.44 -0.82 2.82
N PHE A 99 15.61 -0.21 3.04
CA PHE A 99 15.87 1.20 2.76
C PHE A 99 16.41 1.33 1.32
N THR A 100 15.63 1.90 0.40
CA THR A 100 16.03 2.05 -1.02
C THR A 100 16.93 3.27 -1.26
N GLY A 101 17.88 3.52 -0.35
CA GLY A 101 18.98 4.47 -0.55
C GLY A 101 20.21 3.77 -1.14
N LEU A 102 21.12 4.52 -1.77
CA LEU A 102 22.34 4.00 -2.42
C LEU A 102 23.37 3.36 -1.46
N PHE A 103 23.05 3.26 -0.17
CA PHE A 103 23.92 2.69 0.86
C PHE A 103 23.17 1.55 1.56
N HIS A 104 23.74 0.35 1.46
CA HIS A 104 23.20 -0.87 2.02
C HIS A 104 23.67 -0.98 3.48
N GLU A 105 22.83 -0.57 4.42
CA GLU A 105 23.06 -0.86 5.84
C GLU A 105 21.82 -1.56 6.41
N LYS A 106 22.03 -2.81 6.84
CA LYS A 106 20.97 -3.68 7.37
C LYS A 106 20.90 -3.47 8.89
N GLU A 107 19.82 -2.90 9.38
CA GLU A 107 19.51 -2.93 10.81
C GLU A 107 18.50 -4.05 11.11
N PHE A 108 18.97 -5.05 11.85
CA PHE A 108 18.17 -6.16 12.36
C PHE A 108 17.44 -5.72 13.63
N LEU A 109 16.13 -5.50 13.56
CA LEU A 109 15.30 -5.30 14.74
C LEU A 109 14.88 -6.68 15.29
N GLY A 110 15.43 -7.03 16.45
CA GLY A 110 15.13 -8.28 17.15
C GLY A 110 13.65 -8.43 17.56
N PRO A 111 13.26 -9.63 18.06
CA PRO A 111 11.87 -10.05 18.16
C PRO A 111 11.07 -9.28 19.23
N PHE A 112 9.82 -8.97 18.92
CA PHE A 112 8.75 -8.73 19.89
C PHE A 112 7.98 -10.03 20.14
#